data_AF-A0A7V9ZXF3-F1
#
_entry.id   AF-A0A7V9ZXF3-F1
#
_cell.length_a   1.000
_cell.length_b   1.000
_cell.length_c   1.000
_cell.angle_alpha   90.00
_cell.angle_beta   90.00
_cell.angle_gamma   90.00
#
_symmetry.space_group_name_H-M   'P 1'
#
loop_
_entity.id
_entity.type
_entity.pdbx_description
1 polymer ?
#
loop_
_entity_poly.entity_id
_entity_poly.type
_entity_poly.pdbx_seq_one_letter_code
_entity_poly.pdbx_strand_id
1 'polypeptide(L)'
;MVSFIRIDPVLEVETPELSRITGFLETAGAPSRLRLPQKLPEALPPLGCRILHFRGQHVTLICFGREEGELVHLFVVNRAALPELRASDKAIQYRAEGEWMTATWVEGEQAYLLTVEGDRAKLEKYLTSL
;
A
#
# COMPACT_ATOMS: atom_id res chain seq x y z
N MET A 1 1.16 28.79 -12.85
CA MET A 1 1.00 27.33 -13.10
C MET A 1 2.07 26.65 -12.27
N VAL A 2 1.76 26.32 -11.01
CA VAL A 2 2.74 25.68 -10.13
C VAL A 2 2.71 24.21 -10.52
N SER A 3 3.80 23.74 -11.14
CA SER A 3 4.01 22.32 -11.38
C SER A 3 3.92 21.64 -10.02
N PHE A 4 2.91 20.80 -9.82
CA PHE A 4 2.84 19.94 -8.65
C PHE A 4 4.09 19.07 -8.71
N ILE A 5 5.01 19.31 -7.79
CA ILE A 5 6.15 18.44 -7.57
C ILE A 5 5.52 17.08 -7.29
N ARG A 6 5.61 16.15 -8.26
CA ARG A 6 5.48 14.73 -7.99
C ARG A 6 6.66 14.42 -7.08
N ILE A 7 6.45 14.56 -5.77
CA ILE A 7 7.43 14.11 -4.79
C ILE A 7 7.32 12.60 -4.86
N ASP A 8 8.09 12.01 -5.77
CA ASP A 8 8.35 10.58 -5.71
C ASP A 8 8.85 10.30 -4.29
N PRO A 9 8.15 9.48 -3.50
CA PRO A 9 8.54 9.24 -2.13
C PRO A 9 9.94 8.66 -2.16
N VAL A 10 10.92 9.31 -1.53
CA VAL A 10 12.28 8.78 -1.40
C VAL A 10 12.18 7.40 -0.78
N LEU A 11 12.40 6.37 -1.58
CA LEU A 11 12.33 4.98 -1.16
C LEU A 11 13.60 4.64 -0.36
N GLU A 12 13.46 3.85 0.70
CA GLU A 12 14.61 3.40 1.48
C GLU A 12 15.27 2.19 0.82
N VAL A 13 14.47 1.36 0.17
CA VAL A 13 14.92 0.26 -0.66
C VAL A 13 14.19 0.34 -1.99
N GLU A 14 14.95 0.53 -3.06
CA GLU A 14 14.48 0.48 -4.45
C GLU A 14 14.80 -0.89 -5.03
N THR A 15 13.78 -1.70 -5.26
CA THR A 15 13.94 -3.06 -5.79
C THR A 15 12.61 -3.62 -6.30
N PRO A 16 12.62 -4.35 -7.42
CA PRO A 16 11.46 -5.13 -7.87
C PRO A 16 11.31 -6.48 -7.15
N GLU A 17 12.26 -6.86 -6.29
CA GLU A 17 12.24 -8.13 -5.57
C GLU A 17 11.44 -8.00 -4.26
N LEU A 18 10.21 -8.54 -4.23
CA LEU A 18 9.36 -8.50 -3.04
C LEU A 18 10.03 -9.16 -1.81
N SER A 19 10.85 -10.19 -2.02
CA SER A 19 11.61 -10.85 -0.96
C SER A 19 12.61 -9.91 -0.26
N ARG A 20 13.29 -9.04 -1.01
CA ARG A 20 14.18 -8.02 -0.45
C ARG A 20 13.42 -6.97 0.33
N ILE A 21 12.26 -6.54 -0.19
CA ILE A 21 11.36 -5.63 0.52
C ILE A 21 10.95 -6.25 1.85
N THR A 22 10.43 -7.47 1.87
CA THR A 22 9.99 -8.12 3.11
C THR A 22 11.14 -8.35 4.09
N GLY A 23 12.34 -8.69 3.62
CA GLY A 23 13.52 -8.88 4.48
C GLY A 23 14.00 -7.58 5.14
N PHE A 24 13.98 -6.46 4.39
CA PHE A 24 14.27 -5.14 4.96
C PHE A 24 13.24 -4.74 6.03
N LEU A 25 11.95 -4.90 5.71
CA LEU A 25 10.86 -4.55 6.63
C LEU A 25 10.91 -5.38 7.92
N GLU A 26 11.24 -6.67 7.82
CA GLU A 26 11.37 -7.55 8.98
C GLU A 26 12.54 -7.11 9.88
N THR A 27 13.70 -6.82 9.28
CA THR A 27 14.88 -6.32 10.02
C THR A 27 14.60 -5.01 10.75
N ALA A 28 13.77 -4.15 10.15
CA ALA A 28 13.39 -2.86 10.74
C ALA A 28 12.20 -2.94 11.73
N GLY A 29 11.61 -4.12 11.94
CA GLY A 29 10.43 -4.29 12.80
C GLY A 29 9.18 -3.59 12.26
N ALA A 30 9.11 -3.37 10.94
CA ALA A 30 7.91 -2.87 10.27
C ALA A 30 7.02 -4.05 9.80
N PRO A 31 5.73 -3.81 9.46
CA PRO A 31 4.87 -4.84 8.90
C PRO A 31 5.47 -5.50 7.64
N SER A 32 5.95 -6.74 7.77
CA SER A 32 6.70 -7.46 6.72
C SER A 32 6.01 -8.72 6.19
N ARG A 33 5.09 -9.32 6.96
CA ARG A 33 4.29 -10.47 6.54
C ARG A 33 3.09 -10.01 5.71
N LEU A 34 3.34 -9.66 4.46
CA LEU A 34 2.35 -9.06 3.57
C LEU A 34 1.42 -10.13 2.98
N ARG A 35 0.12 -9.88 3.03
CA ARG A 35 -0.91 -10.65 2.34
C ARG A 35 -1.45 -9.76 1.22
N LEU A 36 -0.77 -9.82 0.09
CA LEU A 36 -1.11 -9.01 -1.08
C LEU A 36 -2.24 -9.70 -1.88
N PRO A 37 -3.17 -8.93 -2.46
CA PRO A 37 -4.04 -9.45 -3.51
C PRO A 37 -3.17 -10.03 -4.64
N GLN A 38 -3.48 -11.23 -5.13
CA GLN A 38 -2.61 -11.96 -6.08
C GLN A 38 -2.31 -11.14 -7.34
N LYS A 39 -3.32 -10.39 -7.83
CA LYS A 39 -3.19 -9.58 -9.04
C LYS A 39 -2.25 -8.38 -8.93
N LEU A 40 -2.01 -7.85 -7.73
CA LEU A 40 -1.19 -6.65 -7.56
C LEU A 40 0.27 -6.88 -8.02
N PRO A 41 1.02 -7.85 -7.44
CA PRO A 41 2.40 -8.11 -7.88
C PRO A 41 2.49 -8.73 -9.28
N GLU A 42 1.42 -9.37 -9.78
CA GLU A 42 1.37 -9.87 -11.17
C GLU A 42 1.21 -8.73 -12.18
N ALA A 43 0.37 -7.74 -11.88
CA ALA A 43 0.08 -6.63 -12.79
C ALA A 43 1.23 -5.60 -12.82
N LEU A 44 1.78 -5.30 -11.65
CA LEU A 44 2.79 -4.27 -11.45
C LEU A 44 3.93 -4.80 -10.58
N PRO A 45 5.20 -4.70 -11.05
CA PRO A 45 6.32 -5.00 -10.19
C PRO A 45 6.40 -3.96 -9.05
N PRO A 46 6.90 -4.36 -7.86
CA PRO A 46 7.32 -3.39 -6.86
C PRO A 46 8.37 -2.45 -7.44
N LEU A 47 8.34 -1.19 -7.04
CA LEU A 47 9.42 -0.23 -7.25
C LEU A 47 10.33 -0.20 -6.02
N GLY A 48 9.74 -0.40 -4.85
CA GLY A 48 10.46 -0.41 -3.59
C GLY A 48 9.56 -0.11 -2.41
N CYS A 49 10.18 0.16 -1.27
CA CYS A 49 9.47 0.42 -0.04
C CYS A 49 10.11 1.51 0.81
N ARG A 50 9.33 1.98 1.77
CA ARG A 50 9.74 2.89 2.84
C ARG A 50 8.95 2.60 4.10
N ILE A 51 9.55 2.87 5.25
CA ILE A 51 8.88 2.87 6.54
C ILE A 51 8.47 4.29 6.90
N LEU A 52 7.19 4.45 7.25
CA LEU A 52 6.59 5.67 7.75
C LEU A 52 6.17 5.48 9.20
N HIS A 53 5.96 6.57 9.93
CA HIS A 53 5.54 6.53 11.33
C HIS A 53 4.15 7.15 11.45
N PHE A 54 3.19 6.41 12.00
CA PHE A 54 1.84 6.87 12.24
C PHE A 54 1.34 6.41 13.61
N ARG A 55 0.92 7.36 14.45
CA ARG A 55 0.41 7.09 15.81
C ARG A 55 1.35 6.20 16.65
N GLY A 56 2.67 6.42 16.52
CA GLY A 56 3.68 5.65 17.23
C GLY A 56 3.88 4.21 16.73
N GLN A 57 3.34 3.88 15.55
CA GLN A 57 3.48 2.58 14.90
C GLN A 57 4.21 2.73 13.56
N HIS A 58 4.98 1.72 13.19
CA HIS A 58 5.55 1.61 11.84
C HIS A 58 4.44 1.31 10.83
N VAL A 59 4.49 2.03 9.71
CA VAL A 59 3.67 1.83 8.53
C VAL A 59 4.60 1.49 7.38
N THR A 60 4.37 0.33 6.77
CA THR A 60 5.05 -0.06 5.54
C THR A 60 4.37 0.65 4.36
N LEU A 61 5.12 1.40 3.56
CA LEU A 61 4.73 1.87 2.23
C LEU A 61 5.45 1.03 1.18
N ILE A 62 4.71 0.43 0.26
CA ILE A 62 5.25 -0.22 -0.94
C ILE A 62 4.66 0.46 -2.16
N CYS A 63 5.52 0.88 -3.07
CA CYS A 63 5.12 1.45 -4.35
C CYS A 63 5.21 0.37 -5.41
N PHE A 64 4.17 0.23 -6.24
CA PHE A 64 4.12 -0.63 -7.41
C PHE A 64 3.92 0.23 -8.65
N GLY A 65 4.54 -0.14 -9.75
CA GLY A 65 4.42 0.64 -10.99
C GLY A 65 5.38 0.21 -12.07
N ARG A 66 5.42 1.02 -13.14
CA ARG A 66 6.40 0.93 -14.23
C ARG A 66 6.92 2.34 -14.49
N GLU A 67 8.14 2.49 -14.99
CA GLU A 67 8.68 3.82 -15.36
C GLU A 67 7.68 4.55 -16.27
N GLU A 68 7.35 5.79 -15.90
CA GLU A 68 6.38 6.69 -16.58
C GLU A 68 4.90 6.24 -16.58
N GLY A 69 4.55 5.18 -15.84
CA GLY A 69 3.23 4.55 -15.87
C GLY A 69 2.35 4.79 -14.63
N GLU A 70 1.38 3.89 -14.46
CA GLU A 70 0.46 3.86 -13.31
C GLU A 70 1.20 3.51 -12.02
N LEU A 71 1.02 4.35 -11.00
CA LEU A 71 1.55 4.14 -9.65
C LEU A 71 0.44 3.67 -8.71
N VAL A 72 0.73 2.63 -7.96
CA VAL A 72 -0.13 2.08 -6.92
C VAL A 72 0.66 2.06 -5.61
N HIS A 73 0.08 2.64 -4.57
CA HIS A 73 0.70 2.67 -3.25
C HIS A 73 -0.06 1.74 -2.31
N LEU A 74 0.67 0.87 -1.63
CA LEU A 74 0.15 0.04 -0.56
C LEU A 74 0.73 0.48 0.76
N PHE A 75 -0.16 0.78 1.71
CA PHE A 75 0.17 1.04 3.09
C PHE A 75 -0.27 -0.15 3.94
N VAL A 76 0.61 -0.60 4.83
CA VAL A 76 0.31 -1.69 5.78
C VAL A 76 0.70 -1.24 7.19
N VAL A 77 -0.22 -1.37 8.13
CA VAL A 77 -0.02 -0.99 9.53
C VAL A 77 -0.63 -2.04 10.45
N ASN A 78 -0.15 -2.13 11.70
CA ASN A 78 -0.86 -2.91 12.71
C ASN A 78 -2.26 -2.32 12.95
N ARG A 79 -3.30 -3.16 12.94
CA ARG A 79 -4.70 -2.76 13.15
C ARG A 79 -4.91 -2.01 14.46
N ALA A 80 -4.11 -2.26 15.49
CA ALA A 80 -4.16 -1.53 16.75
C ALA A 80 -3.96 -0.01 16.59
N ALA A 81 -3.32 0.45 15.51
CA ALA A 81 -3.19 1.88 15.18
C ALA A 81 -4.51 2.52 14.70
N LEU A 82 -5.47 1.70 14.26
CA LEU A 82 -6.74 2.08 13.65
C LEU A 82 -7.93 1.47 14.43
N PRO A 83 -8.20 1.93 15.66
CA PRO A 83 -9.26 1.37 16.51
C PRO A 83 -10.67 1.54 15.92
N GLU A 84 -10.86 2.54 15.05
CA GLU A 84 -12.10 2.81 14.31
C GLU A 84 -12.37 1.75 13.22
N LEU A 85 -11.31 1.08 12.73
CA LEU A 85 -11.42 0.09 11.66
C LEU A 85 -11.88 -1.25 12.27
N ARG A 86 -13.19 -1.45 12.27
CA ARG A 86 -13.80 -2.65 12.87
C ARG A 86 -13.42 -3.90 12.09
N ALA A 87 -12.89 -4.89 12.80
CA ALA A 87 -12.48 -6.19 12.26
C ALA A 87 -13.62 -7.02 11.63
N SER A 88 -14.87 -6.63 11.88
CA SER A 88 -16.08 -7.31 11.39
C SER A 88 -16.31 -7.13 9.90
N ASP A 89 -15.69 -6.13 9.29
CA ASP A 89 -15.85 -5.83 7.88
C ASP A 89 -14.84 -6.64 7.07
N LYS A 90 -15.22 -7.87 6.71
CA LYS A 90 -14.52 -8.62 5.64
C LYS A 90 -14.58 -7.91 4.28
N ALA A 91 -15.41 -6.88 4.17
CA ALA A 91 -15.59 -6.12 2.94
C ALA A 91 -14.50 -5.06 2.80
N ILE A 92 -13.97 -4.95 1.59
CA ILE A 92 -13.12 -3.82 1.21
C ILE A 92 -13.96 -2.55 1.29
N GLN A 93 -13.48 -1.58 2.06
CA GLN A 93 -14.07 -0.24 2.18
C GLN A 93 -13.42 0.68 1.16
N TYR A 94 -14.23 1.31 0.32
CA TYR A 94 -13.77 2.19 -0.76
C TYR A 94 -14.02 3.66 -0.39
N ARG A 95 -13.04 4.53 -0.60
CA ARG A 95 -13.19 5.98 -0.36
C ARG A 95 -12.44 6.78 -1.42
N ALA A 96 -13.05 7.87 -1.89
CA ALA A 96 -12.37 8.85 -2.73
C ALA A 96 -11.85 10.00 -1.85
N GLU A 97 -10.62 10.45 -2.10
CA GLU A 97 -9.98 11.58 -1.43
C GLU A 97 -9.21 12.41 -2.46
N GLY A 98 -9.81 13.52 -2.91
CA GLY A 98 -9.30 14.28 -4.05
C GLY A 98 -9.27 13.43 -5.33
N GLU A 99 -8.12 13.37 -6.00
CA GLU A 99 -7.88 12.56 -7.20
C GLU A 99 -7.54 11.09 -6.88
N TRP A 100 -7.47 10.73 -5.59
CA TRP A 100 -7.10 9.40 -5.16
C TRP A 100 -8.32 8.55 -4.83
N MET A 101 -8.31 7.33 -5.33
CA MET A 101 -9.18 6.28 -4.85
C MET A 101 -8.42 5.43 -3.83
N THR A 102 -9.06 5.09 -2.72
CA THR A 102 -8.53 4.18 -1.71
C THR A 102 -9.44 2.97 -1.51
N ALA A 103 -8.80 1.86 -1.18
CA ALA A 103 -9.45 0.66 -0.68
C ALA A 103 -8.77 0.22 0.60
N THR A 104 -9.56 -0.01 1.63
CA THR A 104 -9.08 -0.40 2.95
C THR A 104 -9.70 -1.72 3.35
N TRP A 105 -8.88 -2.64 3.87
CA TRP A 105 -9.34 -3.90 4.43
C TRP A 105 -8.46 -4.32 5.59
N VAL A 106 -8.94 -5.30 6.35
CA VAL A 106 -8.22 -5.88 7.49
C VAL A 106 -7.99 -7.35 7.21
N GLU A 107 -6.76 -7.81 7.46
CA GLU A 107 -6.43 -9.21 7.43
C GLU A 107 -5.58 -9.58 8.65
N GLY A 108 -6.17 -10.36 9.56
CA GLY A 108 -5.55 -10.70 10.85
C GLY A 108 -5.26 -9.46 11.70
N GLU A 109 -3.97 -9.25 11.99
CA GLU A 109 -3.44 -8.15 12.80
C GLU A 109 -3.08 -6.91 11.97
N GLN A 110 -3.21 -6.97 10.65
CA GLN A 110 -2.80 -5.89 9.75
C GLN A 110 -4.00 -5.23 9.09
N ALA A 111 -3.90 -3.90 8.96
CA ALA A 111 -4.79 -3.09 8.14
C ALA A 111 -4.02 -2.66 6.89
N TYR A 112 -4.70 -2.77 5.76
CA TYR A 112 -4.17 -2.48 4.43
C TYR A 112 -4.91 -1.28 3.86
N LEU A 113 -4.20 -0.37 3.21
CA LEU A 113 -4.76 0.67 2.37
C LEU A 113 -4.05 0.64 1.02
N LEU A 114 -4.78 0.28 -0.02
CA LEU A 114 -4.31 0.41 -1.40
C LEU A 114 -4.84 1.72 -1.97
N THR A 115 -4.02 2.46 -2.70
CA THR A 115 -4.47 3.68 -3.36
C THR A 115 -3.88 3.85 -4.75
N VAL A 116 -4.69 4.40 -5.63
CA VAL A 116 -4.36 4.75 -7.01
C VAL A 116 -4.90 6.15 -7.29
N GLU A 117 -4.20 6.91 -8.13
CA GLU A 117 -4.77 8.13 -8.71
C GLU A 117 -5.82 7.74 -9.75
N GLY A 118 -7.06 8.21 -9.62
CA GLY A 118 -8.17 7.89 -10.51
C GLY A 118 -9.41 7.36 -9.78
N ASP A 119 -10.14 6.47 -10.44
CA ASP A 119 -11.44 6.00 -9.97
C ASP A 119 -11.41 4.58 -9.35
N ARG A 120 -12.58 4.15 -8.86
CA ARG A 120 -12.79 2.82 -8.30
C ARG A 120 -12.51 1.70 -9.30
N ALA A 121 -12.90 1.87 -10.56
CA ALA A 121 -12.74 0.84 -11.58
C ALA A 121 -11.25 0.57 -11.87
N LYS A 122 -10.42 1.61 -11.82
CA LYS A 122 -8.97 1.49 -11.90
C LYS A 122 -8.40 0.71 -10.72
N LEU A 123 -8.80 1.04 -9.49
CA LEU A 123 -8.33 0.38 -8.28
C LEU A 123 -8.75 -1.10 -8.22
N GLU A 124 -9.99 -1.43 -8.59
CA GLU A 124 -10.53 -2.80 -8.52
C GLU A 124 -9.78 -3.80 -9.42
N LYS A 125 -9.05 -3.33 -10.44
CA LYS A 125 -8.17 -4.16 -11.28
C LYS A 125 -7.10 -4.89 -10.45
N TYR A 126 -6.68 -4.30 -9.33
CA TYR A 126 -5.61 -4.80 -8.49
C TYR A 126 -6.09 -5.64 -7.30
N LEU A 127 -7.40 -5.64 -6.99
CA LEU A 127 -7.95 -6.26 -5.77
C LEU A 127 -8.69 -7.59 -6.01
N THR A 128 -8.74 -8.09 -7.25
CA THR A 128 -9.56 -9.29 -7.52
C THR A 128 -8.91 -10.54 -6.91
N SER A 129 -9.43 -10.94 -5.74
CA SER A 129 -9.05 -12.06 -4.84
C SER A 129 -8.16 -11.66 -3.65
N LEU A 130 -8.78 -11.70 -2.46
CA LEU A 130 -8.18 -11.69 -1.12
C LEU A 130 -8.59 -12.98 -0.41
#